data_AF-A0A8T5N311-F1
#
_entry.id   AF-A0A8T5N311-F1
#
_cell.length_a   1.000
_cell.length_b   1.000
_cell.length_c   1.000
_cell.angle_alpha   90.00
_cell.angle_beta   90.00
_cell.angle_gamma   90.00
#
_symmetry.space_group_name_H-M   'P 1'
#
loop_
_entity.id
_entity.type
_entity.pdbx_description
1 polymer ?
#
loop_
_entity_poly.entity_id
_entity_poly.type
_entity_poly.pdbx_seq_one_letter_code
_entity_poly.pdbx_strand_id
1 'polypeptide(L)'
;MKFQYPKTKLRDVIDFYKARKAEFNLAHIRIEIGQNQKQTLEHYEKRIKHINEEYFPFFDFKDFHIFKKLNDLENFLLNLNIFTPTKIKKSIQHEKEHLKKIIELGYSANFGCIFTLTEKQKPSYVLMVVTPLDSLMSKEHRKKIDLAPKKPSLIDLC
;
A
#
# COMPACT_ATOMS: atom_id res chain seq x y z
N MET A 1 -22.08 9.90 -3.87
CA MET A 1 -21.05 9.84 -4.92
C MET A 1 -21.47 8.75 -5.91
N LYS A 2 -21.40 8.99 -7.23
CA LYS A 2 -21.71 7.95 -8.23
C LYS A 2 -20.46 7.10 -8.44
N PHE A 3 -20.59 5.77 -8.41
CA PHE A 3 -19.45 4.88 -8.68
C PHE A 3 -18.93 5.11 -10.11
N GLN A 4 -17.61 5.26 -10.21
CA GLN A 4 -16.89 5.26 -11.47
C GLN A 4 -16.23 3.89 -11.64
N TYR A 5 -16.40 3.30 -12.83
CA TYR A 5 -15.76 2.03 -13.14
C TYR A 5 -14.23 2.23 -13.23
N PRO A 6 -13.42 1.41 -12.54
CA PRO A 6 -11.97 1.64 -12.50
C PRO A 6 -11.31 1.41 -13.86
N LYS A 7 -10.17 2.06 -14.07
CA LYS A 7 -9.33 1.84 -15.26
C LYS A 7 -7.97 1.26 -14.91
N THR A 8 -7.51 1.49 -13.68
CA THR A 8 -6.28 0.92 -13.16
C THR A 8 -6.39 -0.61 -13.08
N LYS A 9 -5.44 -1.36 -13.65
CA LYS A 9 -5.48 -2.83 -13.56
C LYS A 9 -4.85 -3.29 -12.26
N LEU A 10 -5.39 -4.37 -11.68
CA LEU A 10 -4.88 -4.96 -10.44
C LEU A 10 -3.42 -5.39 -10.56
N ARG A 11 -3.04 -5.97 -11.70
CA ARG A 11 -1.66 -6.40 -11.95
C ARG A 11 -0.67 -5.22 -11.89
N ASP A 12 -1.05 -4.07 -12.44
CA ASP A 12 -0.18 -2.91 -12.52
C ASP A 12 0.07 -2.34 -11.11
N VAL A 13 -0.94 -2.42 -10.23
CA VAL A 13 -0.81 -2.09 -8.80
C VAL A 13 0.12 -3.08 -8.08
N ILE A 14 -0.05 -4.38 -8.31
CA ILE A 14 0.79 -5.42 -7.70
C ILE A 14 2.26 -5.24 -8.10
N ASP A 15 2.52 -5.03 -9.39
CA ASP A 15 3.88 -4.88 -9.91
C ASP A 15 4.54 -3.60 -9.38
N PHE A 16 3.79 -2.50 -9.27
CA PHE A 16 4.26 -1.27 -8.62
C PHE A 16 4.69 -1.50 -7.16
N TYR A 17 3.87 -2.19 -6.36
CA TYR A 17 4.22 -2.49 -4.97
C TYR A 17 5.47 -3.37 -4.85
N LYS A 18 5.58 -4.40 -5.70
CA LYS A 18 6.76 -5.26 -5.77
C LYS A 18 8.03 -4.48 -6.11
N ALA A 19 7.98 -3.62 -7.12
CA ALA A 19 9.12 -2.81 -7.53
C ALA A 19 9.60 -1.90 -6.39
N ARG A 20 8.67 -1.21 -5.71
CA ARG A 20 9.01 -0.34 -4.58
C ARG A 20 9.60 -1.11 -3.39
N LYS A 21 9.08 -2.29 -3.06
CA LYS A 21 9.65 -3.10 -1.98
C LYS A 21 11.00 -3.68 -2.32
N ALA A 22 11.22 -4.08 -3.57
CA ALA A 22 12.53 -4.54 -4.02
C ALA A 22 13.61 -3.46 -3.78
N GLU A 23 13.33 -2.20 -4.14
CA GLU A 23 14.24 -1.08 -3.87
C GLU A 23 14.40 -0.79 -2.37
N PHE A 24 13.33 -0.89 -1.59
CA PHE A 24 13.39 -0.74 -0.13
C PHE A 24 14.29 -1.81 0.52
N ASN A 25 14.10 -3.07 0.14
CA ASN A 25 14.93 -4.18 0.61
C ASN A 25 16.39 -4.02 0.20
N LEU A 26 16.63 -3.59 -1.04
CA LEU A 26 17.97 -3.35 -1.57
C LEU A 26 18.67 -2.20 -0.81
N ALA A 27 17.96 -1.12 -0.51
CA ALA A 27 18.49 -0.01 0.29
C ALA A 27 18.89 -0.49 1.69
N HIS A 28 18.08 -1.32 2.34
CA HIS A 28 18.45 -1.89 3.64
C HIS A 28 19.64 -2.84 3.57
N ILE A 29 19.71 -3.73 2.57
CA ILE A 29 20.84 -4.64 2.39
C ILE A 29 22.14 -3.84 2.22
N ARG A 30 22.12 -2.78 1.42
CA ARG A 30 23.26 -1.88 1.22
C ARG A 30 23.75 -1.25 2.54
N ILE A 31 22.82 -0.79 3.38
CA ILE A 31 23.16 -0.26 4.71
C ILE A 31 23.73 -1.37 5.62
N GLU A 32 23.13 -2.57 5.61
CA GLU A 32 23.57 -3.73 6.40
C GLU A 32 25.00 -4.17 6.05
N ILE A 33 25.41 -4.09 4.78
CA ILE A 33 26.78 -4.40 4.34
C ILE A 33 27.77 -3.23 4.52
N GLY A 34 27.38 -2.15 5.19
CA GLY A 34 28.24 -1.03 5.55
C GLY A 34 28.32 0.10 4.52
N GLN A 35 27.43 0.17 3.53
CA GLN A 35 27.38 1.35 2.65
C GLN A 35 26.91 2.59 3.41
N ASN A 36 27.35 3.76 2.94
CA ASN A 36 26.96 5.03 3.54
C ASN A 36 25.43 5.21 3.51
N GLN A 37 24.83 5.39 4.69
CA GLN A 37 23.37 5.50 4.83
C GLN A 37 22.80 6.68 4.05
N LYS A 38 23.41 7.87 4.14
CA LYS A 38 22.92 9.06 3.44
C LYS A 38 22.90 8.86 1.93
N GLN A 39 24.00 8.37 1.36
CA GLN A 39 24.08 8.07 -0.07
C GLN A 39 23.09 6.99 -0.48
N THR A 40 22.89 5.96 0.34
CA THR A 40 21.92 4.89 0.08
C THR A 40 20.49 5.41 0.05
N LEU A 41 20.14 6.32 0.96
CA LEU A 41 18.83 6.98 1.00
C LEU A 41 18.62 7.86 -0.25
N GLU A 42 19.61 8.67 -0.63
CA GLU A 42 19.55 9.49 -1.85
C GLU A 42 19.36 8.64 -3.11
N HIS A 43 20.03 7.48 -3.19
CA HIS A 43 19.84 6.54 -4.30
C HIS A 43 18.45 5.91 -4.27
N TYR A 44 17.99 5.46 -3.11
CA TYR A 44 16.66 4.90 -2.93
C TYR A 44 15.58 5.89 -3.37
N GLU A 45 15.66 7.15 -2.95
CA GLU A 45 14.70 8.19 -3.33
C GLU A 45 14.66 8.42 -4.85
N LYS A 46 15.84 8.46 -5.50
CA LYS A 46 15.93 8.54 -6.97
C LYS A 46 15.29 7.33 -7.66
N ARG A 47 15.51 6.12 -7.14
CA ARG A 47 14.92 4.90 -7.69
C ARG A 47 13.41 4.85 -7.49
N ILE A 48 12.90 5.26 -6.33
CA ILE A 48 11.46 5.37 -6.08
C ILE A 48 10.82 6.40 -7.02
N LYS A 49 11.47 7.54 -7.27
CA LYS A 49 11.00 8.52 -8.25
C LYS A 49 10.90 7.91 -9.64
N HIS A 50 11.92 7.17 -10.07
CA HIS A 50 11.92 6.50 -11.36
C HIS A 50 10.81 5.43 -11.47
N ILE A 51 10.61 4.62 -10.44
CA ILE A 51 9.50 3.65 -10.39
C ILE A 51 8.15 4.36 -10.49
N ASN A 52 7.96 5.48 -9.79
CA ASN A 52 6.72 6.24 -9.91
C ASN A 52 6.52 6.74 -11.34
N GLU A 53 7.55 7.27 -11.99
CA GLU A 53 7.50 7.73 -13.39
C GLU A 53 7.18 6.59 -14.37
N GLU A 54 7.72 5.39 -14.14
CA GLU A 54 7.48 4.20 -14.95
C GLU A 54 6.03 3.69 -14.80
N TYR A 55 5.49 3.67 -13.57
CA TYR A 55 4.21 3.02 -13.29
C TYR A 55 3.00 3.96 -13.32
N PHE A 56 3.16 5.25 -13.04
CA PHE A 56 2.04 6.20 -12.97
C PHE A 56 1.24 6.34 -14.28
N PRO A 57 1.83 6.21 -15.49
CA PRO A 57 1.05 6.19 -16.73
C PRO A 57 0.00 5.07 -16.80
N PHE A 58 0.14 3.99 -16.02
CA PHE A 58 -0.83 2.89 -15.96
C PHE A 58 -1.94 3.11 -14.91
N PHE A 59 -1.85 4.18 -14.13
CA PHE A 59 -2.76 4.50 -13.05
C PHE A 59 -3.72 5.62 -13.45
N ASP A 60 -5.03 5.39 -13.27
CA ASP A 60 -6.00 6.50 -13.33
C ASP A 60 -6.11 7.09 -11.93
N PHE A 61 -5.62 8.32 -11.75
CA PHE A 61 -5.64 9.01 -10.46
C PHE A 61 -7.04 9.14 -9.85
N LYS A 62 -8.11 9.04 -10.65
CA LYS A 62 -9.50 9.01 -10.14
C LYS A 62 -9.85 7.74 -9.38
N ASP A 63 -9.06 6.67 -9.54
CA ASP A 63 -9.24 5.40 -8.82
C ASP A 63 -8.63 5.46 -7.41
N PHE A 64 -7.91 6.53 -7.07
CA PHE A 64 -7.19 6.68 -5.80
C PHE A 64 -8.02 7.48 -4.80
N HIS A 65 -8.25 6.91 -3.64
CA HIS A 65 -8.99 7.55 -2.56
C HIS A 65 -8.21 7.41 -1.25
N ILE A 66 -7.91 8.54 -0.60
CA ILE A 66 -7.19 8.59 0.68
C ILE A 66 -8.10 9.15 1.77
N PHE A 67 -7.98 8.57 2.96
CA PHE A 67 -8.80 8.85 4.13
C PHE A 67 -7.91 8.98 5.37
N LYS A 68 -8.27 9.90 6.27
CA LYS A 68 -7.58 10.07 7.55
C LYS A 68 -7.92 8.95 8.54
N LYS A 69 -9.14 8.41 8.48
CA LYS A 69 -9.63 7.39 9.40
C LYS A 69 -10.06 6.15 8.62
N LEU A 70 -9.77 4.97 9.18
CA LEU A 70 -10.17 3.70 8.59
C LEU A 70 -11.69 3.54 8.49
N ASN A 71 -12.45 4.10 9.44
CA ASN A 71 -13.92 4.11 9.38
C ASN A 71 -14.45 4.91 8.18
N ASP A 72 -13.76 5.98 7.77
CA ASP A 72 -14.17 6.77 6.61
C ASP A 72 -14.00 5.95 5.32
N LEU A 73 -12.91 5.18 5.23
CA LEU A 73 -12.68 4.21 4.15
C LEU A 73 -13.73 3.09 4.15
N GLU A 74 -14.05 2.52 5.32
CA GLU A 74 -15.10 1.50 5.43
C GLU A 74 -16.47 2.02 4.96
N ASN A 75 -16.88 3.18 5.47
CA ASN A 75 -18.14 3.83 5.08
C ASN A 75 -18.17 4.14 3.59
N PHE A 76 -17.06 4.63 3.04
CA PHE A 76 -16.92 4.88 1.61
C PHE A 76 -17.17 3.60 0.78
N LEU A 77 -16.50 2.50 1.11
CA LEU A 77 -16.64 1.23 0.39
C LEU A 77 -18.05 0.64 0.50
N LEU A 78 -18.69 0.75 1.67
CA LEU A 78 -20.06 0.30 1.88
C LEU A 78 -21.06 1.10 1.04
N ASN A 79 -20.90 2.43 1.00
CA ASN A 79 -21.79 3.32 0.25
C ASN A 79 -21.76 3.14 -1.26
N LEU A 80 -20.72 2.48 -1.79
CA LEU A 80 -20.64 2.17 -3.23
C LEU A 80 -21.59 1.04 -3.65
N ASN A 81 -22.05 0.19 -2.73
CA ASN A 81 -22.98 -0.92 -2.99
C ASN A 81 -22.55 -1.87 -4.12
N ILE A 82 -21.24 -2.00 -4.36
CA ILE A 82 -20.67 -2.87 -5.42
C ILE A 82 -19.91 -4.06 -4.85
N PHE A 83 -19.41 -3.92 -3.62
CA PHE A 83 -18.70 -4.97 -2.92
C PHE A 83 -19.56 -5.52 -1.80
N THR A 84 -19.43 -6.81 -1.52
CA THR A 84 -20.19 -7.42 -0.43
C THR A 84 -19.72 -6.85 0.92
N PRO A 85 -20.64 -6.53 1.84
CA PRO A 85 -20.26 -6.06 3.18
C PRO A 85 -19.30 -7.00 3.89
N THR A 86 -19.46 -8.31 3.69
CA THR A 86 -18.56 -9.34 4.24
C THR A 86 -17.13 -9.21 3.71
N LYS A 87 -16.93 -8.92 2.42
CA LYS A 87 -15.59 -8.67 1.86
C LYS A 87 -14.98 -7.42 2.49
N ILE A 88 -15.74 -6.33 2.54
CA ILE A 88 -15.29 -5.06 3.12
C ILE A 88 -14.86 -5.25 4.57
N LYS A 89 -15.72 -5.86 5.41
CA LYS A 89 -15.40 -6.11 6.82
C LYS A 89 -14.13 -6.94 7.01
N LYS A 90 -13.90 -7.95 6.17
CA LYS A 90 -12.65 -8.74 6.21
C LYS A 90 -11.44 -7.89 5.85
N SER A 91 -11.52 -7.08 4.80
CA SER A 91 -10.43 -6.19 4.40
C SER A 91 -10.17 -5.10 5.45
N ILE A 92 -11.20 -4.50 6.05
CA ILE A 92 -11.05 -3.52 7.13
C ILE A 92 -10.45 -4.14 8.39
N GLN A 93 -10.86 -5.37 8.73
CA GLN A 93 -10.25 -6.08 9.85
C GLN A 93 -8.75 -6.35 9.62
N HIS A 94 -8.38 -6.66 8.37
CA HIS A 94 -6.98 -6.78 7.96
C HIS A 94 -6.20 -5.48 8.23
N GLU A 95 -6.72 -4.34 7.77
CA GLU A 95 -6.09 -3.03 7.99
C GLU A 95 -6.03 -2.62 9.47
N LYS A 96 -6.99 -3.07 10.29
CA LYS A 96 -6.94 -2.86 11.76
C LYS A 96 -5.75 -3.56 12.39
N GLU A 97 -5.38 -4.75 11.91
CA GLU A 97 -4.20 -5.48 12.40
C GLU A 97 -2.90 -4.77 12.01
N HIS A 98 -2.81 -4.27 10.78
CA HIS A 98 -1.71 -3.40 10.33
C HIS A 98 -1.61 -2.13 11.18
N LEU A 99 -2.73 -1.41 11.33
CA LEU A 99 -2.79 -0.18 12.11
C LEU A 99 -2.35 -0.39 13.56
N LYS A 100 -2.82 -1.47 14.19
CA LYS A 100 -2.42 -1.81 15.57
C LYS A 100 -0.90 -1.94 15.65
N LYS A 101 -0.27 -2.65 14.69
CA LYS A 101 1.17 -2.82 14.68
C LYS A 101 1.93 -1.52 14.40
N ILE A 102 1.42 -0.69 13.49
CA ILE A 102 2.01 0.63 13.17
C ILE A 102 2.03 1.53 14.42
N ILE A 103 0.92 1.58 15.16
CA ILE A 103 0.81 2.36 16.40
C ILE A 103 1.74 1.80 17.49
N GLU A 104 1.78 0.48 17.67
CA GLU A 104 2.70 -0.20 18.62
C GLU A 104 4.17 0.16 18.36
N LEU A 105 4.54 0.41 17.10
CA LEU A 105 5.89 0.76 16.68
C LEU A 105 6.16 2.28 16.65
N GLY A 106 5.19 3.10 17.07
CA GLY A 106 5.35 4.56 17.22
C GLY A 106 5.12 5.37 15.94
N TYR A 107 4.46 4.80 14.93
CA TYR A 107 4.19 5.49 13.66
C TYR A 107 2.73 5.95 13.55
N SER A 108 2.50 6.93 12.68
CA SER A 108 1.17 7.34 12.23
C SER A 108 0.83 6.73 10.87
N ALA A 109 -0.46 6.59 10.59
CA ALA A 109 -0.96 6.03 9.34
C ALA A 109 -2.19 6.79 8.84
N ASN A 110 -2.24 7.00 7.53
CA ASN A 110 -3.45 7.25 6.78
C ASN A 110 -3.88 5.97 6.04
N PHE A 111 -5.10 5.97 5.53
CA PHE A 111 -5.67 4.82 4.84
C PHE A 111 -6.07 5.21 3.43
N GLY A 112 -6.10 4.25 2.53
CA GLY A 112 -6.60 4.49 1.20
C GLY A 112 -7.06 3.23 0.52
N CYS A 113 -7.64 3.43 -0.65
CA CYS A 113 -7.85 2.36 -1.60
C CYS A 113 -7.55 2.83 -3.02
N ILE A 114 -7.08 1.88 -3.83
CA ILE A 114 -7.05 2.01 -5.28
C ILE A 114 -8.15 1.11 -5.84
N PHE A 115 -9.10 1.66 -6.60
CA PHE A 115 -10.01 0.82 -7.37
C PHE A 115 -9.29 0.20 -8.55
N THR A 116 -9.55 -1.09 -8.76
CA THR A 116 -8.80 -1.88 -9.75
C THR A 116 -9.73 -2.73 -10.59
N LEU A 117 -9.28 -3.05 -11.80
CA LEU A 117 -9.84 -4.11 -12.61
C LEU A 117 -9.01 -5.38 -12.52
N THR A 118 -9.68 -6.46 -12.16
CA THR A 118 -9.13 -7.81 -12.29
C THR A 118 -8.98 -8.19 -13.76
N GLU A 119 -8.18 -9.23 -14.07
CA GLU A 119 -8.02 -9.75 -15.44
C GLU A 119 -9.34 -10.15 -16.10
N LYS A 120 -10.31 -10.57 -15.29
CA LYS A 120 -11.68 -10.90 -15.73
C LYS A 120 -12.57 -9.68 -15.89
N GLN A 121 -12.01 -8.47 -15.93
CA GLN A 121 -12.72 -7.19 -16.02
C GLN A 121 -13.79 -7.06 -14.93
N LYS A 122 -13.48 -7.50 -13.70
CA LYS A 122 -14.35 -7.28 -12.53
C LYS A 122 -13.74 -6.19 -11.65
N PRO A 123 -14.54 -5.22 -11.17
CA PRO A 123 -14.09 -4.25 -10.18
C PRO A 123 -13.60 -4.94 -8.90
N SER A 124 -12.50 -4.42 -8.37
CA SER A 124 -11.96 -4.75 -7.06
C SER A 124 -11.35 -3.49 -6.45
N TYR A 125 -10.74 -3.65 -5.29
CA TYR A 125 -9.94 -2.62 -4.65
C TYR A 125 -8.72 -3.26 -4.01
N VAL A 126 -7.66 -2.48 -3.90
CA VAL A 126 -6.49 -2.74 -3.05
C VAL A 126 -6.53 -1.71 -1.95
N LEU A 127 -6.48 -2.15 -0.70
CA LEU A 127 -6.33 -1.25 0.44
C LEU A 127 -4.87 -0.89 0.60
N MET A 128 -4.63 0.31 1.12
CA MET A 128 -3.29 0.77 1.43
C MET A 128 -3.26 1.46 2.79
N VAL A 129 -2.17 1.22 3.51
CA VAL A 129 -1.78 2.05 4.63
C VAL A 129 -0.66 2.98 4.18
N VAL A 130 -0.83 4.27 4.45
CA VAL A 130 0.14 5.30 4.08
C VAL A 130 0.75 5.83 5.36
N THR A 131 1.99 5.41 5.65
CA THR A 131 2.78 5.96 6.75
C THR A 131 3.66 7.11 6.22
N PRO A 132 3.75 8.26 6.91
CA PRO A 132 4.68 9.32 6.54
C PRO A 132 6.12 8.80 6.43
N LEU A 133 6.86 9.31 5.43
CA LEU A 133 8.17 8.81 5.02
C LEU A 133 9.34 9.39 5.85
N ASP A 134 9.05 10.13 6.92
CA ASP A 134 10.01 11.07 7.55
C ASP A 134 11.25 10.41 8.16
N SER A 135 11.24 9.09 8.32
CA SER A 135 12.46 8.28 8.36
C SER A 135 12.12 6.93 7.73
N LEU A 136 13.05 6.35 6.97
CA LEU A 136 12.86 5.00 6.45
C LEU A 136 12.51 4.09 7.64
N MET A 137 11.27 3.61 7.69
CA MET A 137 10.85 2.61 8.67
C MET A 137 11.88 1.49 8.65
N SER A 138 12.33 1.03 9.82
CA SER A 138 13.34 -0.02 9.85
C SER A 138 12.81 -1.28 9.15
N LYS A 139 13.70 -2.04 8.51
CA LYS A 139 13.35 -3.33 7.87
C LYS A 139 12.62 -4.26 8.82
N GLU A 140 13.02 -4.27 10.09
CA GLU A 140 12.37 -5.07 11.13
C GLU A 140 10.95 -4.56 11.42
N HIS A 141 10.75 -3.26 11.54
CA HIS A 141 9.42 -2.66 11.75
C HIS A 141 8.51 -2.92 10.55
N ARG A 142 9.02 -2.74 9.32
CA ARG A 142 8.26 -3.03 8.11
C ARG A 142 7.86 -4.51 8.04
N LYS A 143 8.78 -5.42 8.32
CA LYS A 143 8.51 -6.86 8.39
C LYS A 143 7.45 -7.19 9.44
N LYS A 144 7.51 -6.57 10.62
CA LYS A 144 6.49 -6.77 11.68
C LYS A 144 5.10 -6.31 11.23
N ILE A 145 5.01 -5.22 10.47
CA ILE A 145 3.76 -4.69 9.92
C ILE A 145 3.22 -5.61 8.83
N ASP A 146 4.03 -5.95 7.82
CA ASP A 146 3.64 -6.85 6.72
C ASP A 146 3.14 -8.22 7.24
N LEU A 147 3.60 -8.66 8.41
CA LEU A 147 3.21 -9.91 9.09
C LEU A 147 2.16 -9.75 10.21
N ALA A 148 1.74 -8.52 10.53
CA ALA A 148 0.76 -8.23 11.58
C ALA A 148 -0.59 -8.92 11.37
N PRO A 149 -1.13 -9.03 10.13
CA PRO A 149 -2.20 -9.96 9.85
C PRO A 149 -1.74 -11.40 10.02
N LYS A 150 -2.49 -12.19 10.80
CA LYS A 150 -2.20 -13.64 10.94
C LYS A 150 -2.16 -14.38 9.59
N LYS A 151 -2.90 -13.88 8.60
CA LYS A 151 -2.94 -14.37 7.22
C LYS A 151 -2.67 -13.19 6.29
N PRO A 152 -1.39 -12.82 6.07
CA PRO A 152 -1.05 -11.70 5.21
C PRO A 152 -1.51 -11.98 3.78
N SER A 153 -1.93 -10.95 3.06
CA SER A 153 -2.22 -11.05 1.64
C SER A 153 -0.92 -11.08 0.83
N LEU A 154 -1.02 -11.51 -0.43
CA LEU A 154 0.11 -11.44 -1.34
C LEU A 154 0.64 -10.00 -1.47
N ILE A 155 -0.23 -8.98 -1.43
CA ILE A 155 0.17 -7.58 -1.56
C ILE A 155 0.96 -7.10 -0.34
N ASP A 156 0.66 -7.61 0.87
CA ASP A 156 1.45 -7.30 2.07
C ASP A 156 2.86 -7.91 1.99
N LEU A 157 2.98 -9.07 1.33
CA LEU A 157 4.24 -9.79 1.16
C LEU A 157 5.04 -9.33 -0.08
N CYS A 158 4.38 -8.80 -1.10
CA CYS A 158 4.95 -8.17 -2.29
C CYS A 158 5.83 -6.99 -1.92
#